data_AF-A0A3B5MXW3-F1
#
_entry.id   AF-A0A3B5MXW3-F1
#
_cell.length_a   1.000
_cell.length_b   1.000
_cell.length_c   1.000
_cell.angle_alpha   90.00
_cell.angle_beta   90.00
_cell.angle_gamma   90.00
#
_symmetry.space_group_name_H-M   'P 1'
#
loop_
_entity.id
_entity.type
_entity.pdbx_description
1 polymer ?
#
loop_
_entity_poly.entity_id
_entity_poly.type
_entity_poly.pdbx_seq_one_letter_code
_entity_poly.pdbx_strand_id
1 'polypeptide(L)'
;MDKQPAVVFRNVGQLYFPQTRVECHYSLTSEHGWSSSDWIGIFQMGWSSVKHYHTYTWALVPEGYTEGTSVDHCAVFQGTN
;
A
#
# COMPACT_ATOMS: atom_id res chain seq x y z
N MET A 1 -9.47 17.10 16.69
CA MET A 1 -9.72 15.64 16.61
C MET A 1 -8.90 15.16 15.44
N ASP A 2 -7.86 14.38 15.69
CA ASP A 2 -6.94 13.94 14.63
C ASP A 2 -7.68 13.01 13.68
N LYS A 3 -7.59 13.29 12.37
CA LYS A 3 -8.22 12.45 11.34
C LYS A 3 -7.55 11.09 11.36
N GLN A 4 -8.34 10.03 11.57
CA GLN A 4 -7.82 8.66 11.49
C GLN A 4 -7.31 8.38 10.07
N PRO A 5 -6.12 7.75 9.93
CA PRO A 5 -5.61 7.40 8.60
C PRO A 5 -6.51 6.36 7.93
N ALA A 6 -6.80 6.57 6.65
CA ALA A 6 -7.58 5.64 5.82
C ALA A 6 -6.81 4.35 5.52
N VAL A 7 -5.49 4.43 5.43
CA VAL A 7 -4.57 3.31 5.18
C VAL A 7 -3.41 3.36 6.15
N VAL A 8 -3.02 2.22 6.70
CA VAL A 8 -1.86 2.09 7.60
C VAL A 8 -0.97 0.95 7.12
N PHE A 9 0.26 1.28 6.70
CA PHE A 9 1.28 0.27 6.41
C PHE A 9 1.74 -0.42 7.69
N ARG A 10 1.84 -1.76 7.65
CA ARG A 10 2.15 -2.62 8.80
C ARG A 10 3.49 -3.31 8.56
N ASN A 11 4.21 -3.55 9.66
CA ASN A 11 5.45 -4.34 9.66
C ASN A 11 6.47 -3.88 8.60
N VAL A 12 6.57 -2.56 8.38
CA VAL A 12 7.53 -1.98 7.43
C VAL A 12 8.93 -2.16 8.00
N GLY A 13 9.75 -2.95 7.31
CA GLY A 13 11.15 -3.16 7.66
C GLY A 13 11.98 -1.90 7.44
N GLN A 14 13.04 -1.74 8.23
CA GLN A 14 14.00 -0.66 8.01
C GLN A 14 14.88 -0.89 6.78
N LEU A 15 15.06 -2.15 6.39
CA LEU A 15 15.88 -2.59 5.28
C LEU A 15 15.19 -3.74 4.56
N TYR A 16 15.36 -3.79 3.24
CA TYR A 16 14.93 -4.89 2.38
C TYR A 16 16.11 -5.30 1.50
N PHE A 17 16.22 -6.60 1.19
CA PHE A 17 17.26 -7.07 0.30
C PHE A 17 17.02 -6.54 -1.13
N PRO A 18 18.04 -5.97 -1.79
CA PRO A 18 17.92 -5.53 -3.17
C PRO A 18 17.46 -6.66 -4.09
N GLN A 19 16.68 -6.33 -5.12
CA GLN A 19 16.23 -7.27 -6.16
C GLN A 19 15.46 -8.49 -5.64
N THR A 20 14.91 -8.42 -4.41
CA THR A 20 14.06 -9.46 -3.85
C THR A 20 12.59 -9.06 -3.86
N ARG A 21 11.72 -10.07 -3.74
CA ARG A 21 10.29 -9.85 -3.51
C ARG A 21 10.09 -9.13 -2.18
N VAL A 22 9.30 -8.06 -2.20
CA VAL A 22 8.87 -7.34 -1.00
C VAL A 22 7.36 -7.50 -0.82
N GLU A 23 6.97 -7.97 0.35
CA GLU A 23 5.57 -7.98 0.78
C GLU A 23 5.26 -6.71 1.56
N CYS A 24 4.35 -5.92 1.02
CA CYS A 24 3.87 -4.69 1.63
C CYS A 24 2.53 -4.98 2.31
N HIS A 25 2.56 -5.13 3.63
CA HIS A 25 1.38 -5.36 4.46
C HIS A 25 0.73 -4.02 4.84
N TYR A 26 -0.59 -3.94 4.75
CA TYR A 26 -1.34 -2.74 5.10
C TYR A 26 -2.74 -3.06 5.63
N SER A 27 -3.26 -2.18 6.47
CA SER A 27 -4.66 -2.19 6.90
C SER A 27 -5.40 -1.05 6.20
N LEU A 28 -6.53 -1.37 5.57
CA LEU A 28 -7.54 -0.38 5.18
C LEU A 28 -8.50 -0.21 6.36
N THR A 29 -8.79 1.03 6.72
CA THR A 29 -9.78 1.34 7.76
C THR A 29 -11.16 1.53 7.15
N SER A 30 -12.20 1.57 8.00
CA SER A 30 -13.58 1.85 7.57
C SER A 30 -13.75 3.19 6.85
N GLU A 31 -12.78 4.10 6.98
CA GLU A 31 -12.76 5.41 6.33
C GLU A 31 -12.32 5.34 4.86
N HIS A 32 -11.76 4.22 4.40
CA HIS A 32 -11.33 4.03 3.02
C HIS A 32 -12.42 3.32 2.19
N GLY A 33 -12.87 3.98 1.14
CA GLY A 33 -13.66 3.34 0.09
C GLY A 33 -12.72 2.74 -0.96
N TRP A 34 -12.69 1.42 -1.08
CA TRP A 34 -11.88 0.75 -2.11
C TRP A 34 -12.25 1.19 -3.53
N SER A 35 -11.24 1.39 -4.39
CA SER A 35 -11.41 1.63 -5.83
C SER A 35 -10.51 0.70 -6.65
N SER A 36 -10.98 0.28 -7.84
CA SER A 36 -10.17 -0.50 -8.79
C SER A 36 -9.02 0.27 -9.41
N SER A 37 -8.98 1.58 -9.17
CA SER A 37 -7.85 2.43 -9.51
C SER A 37 -6.88 2.63 -8.35
N ASP A 38 -7.06 1.95 -7.21
CA ASP A 38 -6.16 2.07 -6.07
C ASP A 38 -4.84 1.35 -6.36
N TRP A 39 -3.73 1.96 -5.98
CA TRP A 39 -2.39 1.42 -6.16
C TRP A 39 -1.49 1.83 -4.99
N ILE A 40 -0.45 1.04 -4.79
CA ILE A 40 0.57 1.28 -3.76
C ILE A 40 1.87 1.58 -4.48
N GLY A 41 2.47 2.72 -4.14
CA GLY A 41 3.73 3.19 -4.72
C GLY A 41 4.87 3.15 -3.71
N ILE A 42 6.06 2.81 -4.19
CA ILE A 42 7.32 3.05 -3.48
C ILE A 42 7.88 4.37 -3.98
N PHE A 43 8.18 5.29 -3.07
CA PHE A 43 8.69 6.61 -3.41
C PHE A 43 10.05 6.84 -2.77
N GLN A 44 10.92 7.55 -3.47
CA GLN A 44 12.11 8.12 -2.85
C GLN A 44 11.68 9.24 -1.89
N MET A 45 12.29 9.30 -0.71
CA MET A 45 12.04 10.38 0.25
C MET A 45 12.30 11.75 -0.39
N GLY A 46 11.45 12.74 -0.08
CA GLY A 46 11.50 14.07 -0.68
C GLY A 46 10.72 14.20 -2.00
N TRP A 47 9.92 13.20 -2.37
CA TRP A 47 8.98 13.31 -3.49
C TRP A 47 7.99 14.47 -3.27
N SER A 48 7.62 15.14 -4.37
CA SER A 48 6.68 16.28 -4.38
C SER A 48 5.42 16.03 -5.21
N SER A 49 5.40 14.95 -5.97
CA SER A 49 4.31 14.56 -6.85
C SER A 49 4.14 13.05 -6.84
N VAL A 50 2.88 12.62 -6.92
CA VAL A 50 2.49 11.20 -7.05
C VAL A 50 3.08 10.58 -8.33
N LYS A 51 3.44 11.39 -9.34
CA LYS A 51 4.11 10.92 -10.56
C LYS A 51 5.57 10.51 -10.36
N HIS A 52 6.18 10.81 -9.20
CA HIS A 52 7.58 10.48 -8.89
C HIS A 52 7.72 9.15 -8.14
N TYR A 53 6.80 8.20 -8.37
CA TYR A 53 6.96 6.85 -7.84
C TYR A 53 8.21 6.20 -8.45
N HIS A 54 8.93 5.43 -7.65
CA HIS A 54 10.01 4.57 -8.12
C HIS A 54 9.43 3.33 -8.81
N THR A 55 8.45 2.70 -8.18
CA THR A 55 7.66 1.60 -8.74
C THR A 55 6.28 1.58 -8.07
N TYR A 56 5.33 0.86 -8.66
CA TYR A 56 3.99 0.69 -8.11
C TYR A 56 3.43 -0.70 -8.38
N THR A 57 2.41 -1.07 -7.62
CA THR A 57 1.52 -2.20 -7.94
C THR A 57 0.08 -1.79 -7.70
N TRP A 58 -0.84 -2.34 -8.48
CA TRP A 58 -2.27 -2.21 -8.21
C TRP A 58 -2.63 -2.88 -6.89
N ALA A 59 -3.47 -2.22 -6.10
CA ALA A 59 -4.06 -2.82 -4.92
C ALA A 59 -5.21 -3.72 -5.37
N LEU A 60 -5.23 -4.96 -4.89
CA LEU A 60 -6.31 -5.89 -5.20
C LEU A 60 -7.49 -5.64 -4.25
N VAL A 61 -8.71 -5.95 -4.70
CA VAL A 61 -9.86 -6.01 -3.79
C VAL A 61 -9.64 -7.20 -2.88
N PRO A 62 -9.71 -7.05 -1.54
CA PRO A 62 -9.83 -8.19 -0.65
C PRO A 62 -11.09 -8.99 -0.99
N GLU A 63 -10.98 -10.31 -1.03
CA GLU A 63 -12.15 -11.17 -1.21
C GLU A 63 -13.16 -10.91 -0.07
N GLY A 64 -14.42 -10.67 -0.42
CA GLY A 64 -15.47 -10.34 0.56
C GLY A 64 -15.44 -8.92 1.12
N TYR A 65 -14.68 -7.99 0.51
CA TYR A 65 -14.70 -6.58 0.90
C TYR A 65 -16.13 -6.02 0.96
N THR A 66 -16.45 -5.40 2.08
CA THR A 66 -17.70 -4.67 2.30
C THR A 66 -17.36 -3.24 2.69
N GLU A 67 -18.02 -2.27 2.07
CA GLU A 67 -17.80 -0.85 2.37
C GLU A 67 -18.01 -0.55 3.86
N GLY A 68 -17.13 0.26 4.45
CA GLY A 68 -17.16 0.59 5.88
C GLY A 68 -16.55 -0.48 6.79
N THR A 69 -15.97 -1.56 6.26
CA THR A 69 -15.21 -2.54 7.05
C THR A 69 -13.71 -2.24 7.03
N SER A 70 -13.01 -2.62 8.10
CA SER A 70 -11.54 -2.61 8.13
C SER A 70 -11.02 -3.98 7.72
N VAL A 71 -9.94 -4.00 6.93
CA VAL A 71 -9.38 -5.23 6.37
C VAL A 71 -7.87 -5.12 6.24
N ASP A 72 -7.18 -6.21 6.60
CA ASP A 72 -5.75 -6.36 6.36
C ASP A 72 -5.51 -6.98 4.98
N HIS A 73 -4.54 -6.45 4.25
CA HIS A 73 -4.17 -6.97 2.95
C HIS A 73 -2.65 -6.82 2.71
N CYS A 74 -2.17 -7.40 1.60
CA CYS A 74 -0.77 -7.48 1.26
C CYS A 74 -0.61 -7.30 -0.24
N ALA A 75 0.24 -6.35 -0.62
CA ALA A 75 0.68 -6.15 -1.99
C ALA A 75 2.09 -6.71 -2.18
N VAL A 76 2.39 -7.17 -3.38
CA VAL A 76 3.69 -7.79 -3.70
C VAL A 76 4.42 -6.93 -4.72
N PHE A 77 5.60 -6.46 -4.34
CA PHE A 77 6.56 -5.84 -5.25
C PHE A 77 7.59 -6.88 -5.67
N GLN A 78 7.77 -7.04 -6.98
CA GLN A 78 8.79 -7.93 -7.51
C GLN A 78 10.12 -7.17 -7.61
N GLY A 79 11.21 -7.84 -7.23
CA GLY A 79 12.55 -7.37 -7.54
C GLY A 79 12.77 -7.46 -9.04
N THR A 80 13.13 -6.35 -9.69
CA THR A 80 13.56 -6.34 -11.08
C THR A 80 15.08 -6.38 -11.14
N ASN A 81 15.63 -7.23 -12.02
CA ASN A 81 17.07 -7.27 -12.32
C ASN A 81 17.56 -5.97 -12.97
#